data_AF-A0A376JY39-F1
#
_entry.id   AF-A0A376JY39-F1
#
_cell.length_a   1.000
_cell.length_b   1.000
_cell.length_c   1.000
_cell.angle_alpha   90.00
_cell.angle_beta   90.00
_cell.angle_gamma   90.00
#
_symmetry.space_group_name_H-M   'P 1'
#
loop_
_entity.id
_entity.type
_entity.pdbx_description
1 polymer ?
#
loop_
_entity_poly.entity_id
_entity_poly.type
_entity_poly.pdbx_seq_one_letter_code
_entity_poly.pdbx_strand_id
1 'polypeptide(L)' 'MKASDKPRQLAVPFASTGDKNRIPDKATQQTRESGNAAYDSGFPPVTMTAVSAGGAPIKLSSML' A
#
# COMPACT_ATOMS: atom_id res chain seq x y z
N MET A 1 -6.48 -9.98 21.06
CA MET A 1 -5.03 -9.76 21.13
C MET A 1 -4.76 -8.93 22.37
N LYS A 2 -3.87 -9.38 23.26
CA LYS A 2 -3.38 -8.61 24.41
C LYS A 2 -2.11 -7.88 24.01
N ALA A 3 -1.80 -6.76 24.66
CA ALA A 3 -0.59 -6.00 24.35
C ALA A 3 0.72 -6.79 24.60
N SER A 4 0.66 -7.81 25.45
CA SER A 4 1.76 -8.74 25.75
C SER A 4 1.93 -9.87 24.74
N ASP A 5 0.94 -10.09 23.86
CA ASP A 5 1.01 -11.16 22.88
C ASP A 5 2.02 -10.76 21.80
N LYS A 6 3.15 -11.48 21.70
CA LYS A 6 4.05 -11.33 20.56
C LYS A 6 3.46 -12.09 19.37
N PRO A 7 3.17 -11.42 18.24
CA PRO A 7 2.73 -12.10 17.03
C PRO A 7 3.80 -13.11 16.59
N ARG A 8 3.39 -14.29 16.16
CA ARG A 8 4.31 -15.25 15.55
C ARG A 8 4.94 -14.60 14.31
N GLN A 9 6.26 -14.49 14.29
CA GLN A 9 6.97 -14.10 13.08
C GLN A 9 6.92 -15.23 12.07
N LEU A 10 6.56 -14.89 10.83
CA LEU A 10 6.69 -15.81 9.71
C LEU A 10 8.16 -15.85 9.29
N ALA A 11 8.73 -17.06 9.18
CA ALA A 11 10.11 -17.24 8.71
C ALA A 11 10.27 -16.99 7.21
N VAL A 12 9.15 -16.95 6.48
CA VAL A 12 9.12 -16.75 5.03
C VAL A 12 8.74 -15.29 4.76
N PRO A 13 9.52 -14.56 3.93
CA PRO A 13 9.15 -13.21 3.55
C PRO A 13 7.85 -13.21 2.75
N PHE A 14 7.07 -12.14 2.88
CA PHE A 14 5.86 -11.95 2.07
C PHE A 14 6.20 -12.04 0.58
N ALA A 15 5.36 -12.75 -0.18
CA ALA A 15 5.52 -12.95 -1.63
C ALA A 15 6.92 -13.50 -2.02
N SER A 16 7.50 -14.41 -1.22
CA SER A 16 8.80 -15.04 -1.53
C SER A 16 8.86 -15.65 -2.94
N THR A 17 7.74 -16.21 -3.41
CA THR A 17 7.55 -16.76 -4.76
C THR A 17 6.42 -16.07 -5.53
N GLY A 18 5.88 -14.96 -5.01
CA GLY A 18 4.72 -14.27 -5.57
C GLY A 18 5.10 -12.98 -6.29
N ASP A 19 4.14 -12.42 -7.03
CA ASP A 19 4.31 -11.13 -7.67
C ASP A 19 4.50 -10.02 -6.64
N LYS A 20 5.43 -9.12 -6.93
CA LYS A 20 5.68 -7.92 -6.12
C LYS A 20 5.05 -6.72 -6.82
N ASN A 21 4.50 -5.81 -6.03
CA ASN A 21 4.07 -4.52 -6.57
C ASN A 21 5.28 -3.76 -7.12
N ARG A 22 5.21 -3.36 -8.38
CA ARG A 22 6.20 -2.46 -8.98
C ARG A 22 5.99 -1.05 -8.42
N ILE A 23 7.00 -0.54 -7.72
CA ILE A 23 7.02 0.85 -7.22
C ILE A 23 7.89 1.68 -8.17
N PRO A 24 7.35 2.73 -8.82
CA PRO A 24 8.13 3.58 -9.70
C PRO A 24 9.04 4.54 -8.92
N ASP A 25 10.14 4.96 -9.55
CA ASP A 25 11.10 5.91 -8.96
C ASP A 25 10.57 7.34 -8.83
N LYS A 26 9.57 7.68 -9.66
CA LYS A 26 8.97 9.00 -9.75
C LYS A 26 7.46 8.89 -9.78
N ALA A 27 6.78 9.76 -9.03
CA ALA A 27 5.34 9.83 -9.06
C ALA A 27 4.83 10.31 -10.43
N THR A 28 3.87 9.60 -11.00
CA THR A 28 3.13 10.00 -12.21
C THR A 28 1.75 10.55 -11.83
N GLN A 29 0.99 11.06 -12.79
CA GLN A 29 -0.41 11.42 -12.54
C GLN A 29 -1.21 10.18 -12.13
N GLN A 30 -1.01 9.07 -12.84
CA GLN A 30 -1.68 7.82 -12.55
C GLN A 30 -1.42 7.35 -11.11
N THR A 31 -0.17 7.34 -10.63
CA THR A 31 0.12 6.87 -9.27
C THR A 31 -0.52 7.75 -8.20
N ARG A 32 -0.67 9.05 -8.46
CA ARG A 32 -1.34 9.99 -7.55
C ARG A 32 -2.84 9.73 -7.47
N GLU A 33 -3.48 9.51 -8.61
CA GLU A 33 -4.92 9.27 -8.71
C GLU A 33 -5.33 7.87 -8.25
N SER A 34 -4.49 6.87 -8.45
CA SER A 34 -4.76 5.48 -8.06
C SER A 34 -4.35 5.16 -6.61
N GLY A 35 -3.74 6.10 -5.90
CA GLY A 35 -3.30 5.89 -4.51
C GLY A 35 -2.01 5.07 -4.38
N ASN A 36 -1.24 4.90 -5.45
CA ASN A 36 0.00 4.13 -5.43
C ASN A 36 1.18 4.97 -4.91
N ALA A 37 2.07 4.33 -4.15
CA ALA A 37 3.32 4.96 -3.74
C ALA A 37 4.34 5.07 -4.88
N ALA A 38 5.24 6.05 -4.78
CA ALA A 38 6.48 6.16 -5.56
C ALA A 38 7.68 6.39 -4.63
N TYR A 39 8.90 6.08 -5.05
CA TYR A 39 10.07 6.21 -4.19
C TYR A 39 10.44 7.65 -3.81
N ASP A 40 10.15 8.62 -4.67
CA ASP A 40 10.44 10.04 -4.44
C ASP A 40 9.39 10.74 -3.56
N SER A 41 8.18 10.20 -3.44
CA SER A 41 7.06 10.87 -2.77
C SER A 41 6.29 10.05 -1.75
N GLY A 42 6.49 8.73 -1.68
CA GLY A 42 5.65 7.83 -0.88
C GLY A 42 4.21 7.76 -1.40
N PHE A 43 3.26 7.42 -0.50
CA PHE A 43 1.82 7.41 -0.81
C PHE A 43 1.27 8.83 -0.98
N PRO A 44 0.37 9.07 -1.95
CA PRO A 44 -0.29 10.36 -2.09
C PRO A 44 -1.23 10.64 -0.90
N PRO A 45 -1.52 11.91 -0.57
CA PRO A 45 -2.29 12.30 0.62
C PRO A 45 -3.74 11.79 0.66
N VAL A 46 -4.26 11.26 -0.45
CA VAL A 46 -5.61 10.68 -0.54
C VAL A 46 -5.85 9.51 0.41
N THR A 47 -4.80 8.87 0.94
CA THR A 47 -4.93 7.66 1.76
C THR A 47 -5.45 7.88 3.19
N MET A 48 -5.72 9.13 3.61
CA MET A 48 -6.33 9.44 4.91
C MET A 48 -7.46 10.50 4.82
N THR A 49 -7.93 10.82 3.62
CA THR A 49 -9.10 11.68 3.43
C THR A 49 -10.36 10.88 3.75
N ALA A 50 -11.33 11.48 4.46
CA ALA A 50 -12.61 10.81 4.70
C ALA A 50 -13.30 10.49 3.37
N VAL A 51 -14.02 9.36 3.29
CA VAL A 51 -14.76 8.98 2.06
C VAL A 51 -15.77 10.07 1.67
N SER A 52 -16.42 10.68 2.65
CA SER A 52 -17.34 11.81 2.45
C SER A 52 -16.67 13.07 1.89
N ALA A 53 -15.35 13.21 2.05
CA ALA A 53 -14.54 14.30 1.52
C ALA A 53 -13.78 13.91 0.23
N GLY A 54 -14.16 12.80 -0.40
CA GLY A 54 -13.54 12.31 -1.65
C GLY A 54 -12.31 11.42 -1.45
N GLY A 55 -12.05 10.94 -0.23
CA GLY A 55 -11.01 9.95 0.02
C GLY A 55 -11.34 8.59 -0.59
N ALA A 56 -10.37 7.99 -1.27
CA ALA A 56 -10.48 6.64 -1.82
C ALA A 56 -9.55 5.69 -1.04
N PRO A 57 -10.03 4.49 -0.64
CA PRO A 57 -9.16 3.48 -0.06
C PRO A 57 -8.06 3.12 -1.07
N ILE A 58 -6.86 2.86 -0.55
CA ILE A 58 -5.72 2.42 -1.38
C ILE A 58 -6.15 1.16 -2.13
N LYS A 59 -6.17 1.21 -3.46
CA LYS A 59 -6.40 0.02 -4.27
C LYS A 59 -5.13 -0.83 -4.20
N LEU A 60 -5.14 -1.82 -3.32
CA LEU A 60 -4.31 -3.00 -3.51
C LEU A 60 -4.90 -3.73 -4.72
N SER A 61 -4.14 -3.90 -5.81
CA SER A 61 -4.58 -4.73 -6.93
C SER A 61 -5.07 -6.07 -6.38
N SER A 62 -6.33 -6.41 -6.65
CA SER A 62 -6.87 -7.72 -6.34
C SER A 62 -6.13 -8.74 -7.19
N MET A 63 -5.25 -9.52 -6.56
CA MET A 63 -4.74 -10.76 -7.15
C MET A 63 -5.89 -11.77 -7.20
N LEU A 64 -6.45 -11.94 -8.39
CA LEU A 64 -7.24 -13.09 -8.82
C LEU A 64 -6.60 -13.60 -10.10
#